data_AF-A0A7V7ZFV6-F1
#
_entry.id   AF-A0A7V7ZFV6-F1
#
_cell.length_a   1.000
_cell.length_b   1.000
_cell.length_c   1.000
_cell.angle_alpha   90.00
_cell.angle_beta   90.00
_cell.angle_gamma   90.00
#
_symmetry.space_group_name_H-M   'P 1'
#
loop_
_entity.id
_entity.type
_entity.pdbx_description
1 polymer ?
#
loop_
_entity_poly.entity_id
_entity_poly.type
_entity_poly.pdbx_seq_one_letter_code
_entity_poly.pdbx_strand_id
1 'polypeptide(L)'
;MSVSTAHPRQQWGGMLLAALLYGAGGAIFCLLVLWIMQAIPGSRVLNPVFEAALLGFGFLVAGFAGWAALRWLARVAAGTAAMVVLAWALVYLLLWMITRITATRLSLPIFVGAWLLTGLAVAAALGTGRKPAPQPHQRMARAASNVTQSSAYGRIPADTVVLLTKFTRDAAGPALLYLPNDTPDHIRHYTTRAVASTMMRDWWDNGNIEGLATQDIADIQSFVALAAAVAIGVGGWQHATACAAYRATLAALLDDWLQNWNDTTDGPPKR
;
A
#
# COMPACT_ATOMS: atom_id res chain seq x y z
N MET A 1 -0.71 18.12 -34.38
CA MET A 1 0.14 16.97 -33.98
C MET A 1 -0.75 15.96 -33.28
N SER A 2 -1.02 14.82 -33.93
CA SER A 2 -1.88 13.77 -33.38
C SER A 2 -1.13 13.03 -32.27
N VAL A 3 -1.62 13.20 -31.04
CA VAL A 3 -1.12 12.49 -29.87
C VAL A 3 -1.59 11.04 -29.99
N SER A 4 -0.66 10.15 -30.29
CA SER A 4 -0.88 8.70 -30.20
C SER A 4 -1.19 8.34 -28.75
N THR A 5 -2.47 8.10 -28.46
CA THR A 5 -2.93 7.59 -27.17
C THR A 5 -2.48 6.13 -27.06
N ALA A 6 -1.36 5.89 -26.39
CA ALA A 6 -0.95 4.54 -26.04
C ALA A 6 -2.06 3.86 -25.21
N HIS A 7 -2.62 2.78 -25.76
CA HIS A 7 -3.81 2.13 -25.26
C HIS A 7 -3.62 1.57 -23.83
N PRO A 8 -4.60 1.74 -22.92
CA PRO A 8 -4.62 1.08 -21.60
C PRO A 8 -4.57 -0.46 -21.65
N ARG A 9 -4.71 -1.08 -22.84
CA ARG A 9 -4.57 -2.53 -23.04
C ARG A 9 -3.18 -3.07 -22.68
N GLN A 10 -2.11 -2.27 -22.75
CA GLN A 10 -0.75 -2.77 -22.54
C GLN A 10 -0.42 -3.08 -21.06
N GLN A 11 -1.06 -2.36 -20.11
CA GLN A 11 -0.84 -2.57 -18.67
C GLN A 11 -1.61 -3.78 -18.13
N TRP A 12 -2.85 -3.97 -18.60
CA TRP A 12 -3.62 -5.19 -18.33
C TRP A 12 -2.92 -6.42 -18.89
N GLY A 13 -2.28 -6.30 -20.05
CA GLY A 13 -1.46 -7.38 -20.63
C GLY A 13 -0.34 -7.85 -19.69
N GLY A 14 0.36 -6.94 -19.01
CA GLY A 14 1.43 -7.31 -18.07
C GLY A 14 0.92 -8.00 -16.80
N MET A 15 -0.22 -7.56 -16.26
CA MET A 15 -0.82 -8.18 -15.08
C MET A 15 -1.44 -9.54 -15.40
N LEU A 16 -2.06 -9.68 -16.57
CA LEU A 16 -2.67 -10.94 -17.02
C LEU A 16 -1.58 -11.95 -17.44
N LEU A 17 -0.49 -11.47 -18.05
CA LEU A 17 0.71 -12.28 -18.29
C LEU A 17 1.34 -12.74 -16.97
N ALA A 18 1.44 -11.87 -15.97
CA ALA A 18 1.90 -12.28 -14.64
C ALA A 18 0.97 -13.35 -14.06
N ALA A 19 -0.35 -13.12 -14.03
CA ALA A 19 -1.33 -14.09 -13.53
C ALA A 19 -1.26 -15.45 -14.25
N LEU A 20 -1.05 -15.45 -15.57
CA LEU A 20 -0.87 -16.67 -16.38
C LEU A 20 0.48 -17.35 -16.10
N LEU A 21 1.57 -16.60 -16.01
CA LEU A 21 2.88 -17.12 -15.62
C LEU A 21 2.84 -17.73 -14.22
N TYR A 22 2.05 -17.15 -13.30
CA TYR A 22 1.83 -17.70 -11.96
C TYR A 22 0.98 -18.97 -12.00
N GLY A 23 -0.28 -18.87 -12.41
CA GLY A 23 -1.21 -19.98 -12.34
C GLY A 23 -0.77 -21.16 -13.20
N ALA A 24 -0.47 -20.92 -14.47
CA ALA A 24 -0.09 -21.98 -15.40
C ALA A 24 1.36 -22.43 -15.18
N GLY A 25 2.29 -21.51 -14.89
CA GLY A 25 3.71 -21.83 -14.75
C GLY A 25 3.99 -22.78 -13.57
N GLY A 26 3.42 -22.54 -12.39
CA GLY A 26 3.61 -23.49 -11.29
C GLY A 26 2.74 -24.75 -11.41
N ALA A 27 1.58 -24.69 -12.06
CA ALA A 27 0.85 -25.91 -12.39
C ALA A 27 1.70 -26.83 -13.29
N ILE A 28 2.33 -26.28 -14.33
CA ILE A 28 3.24 -27.03 -15.21
C ILE A 28 4.46 -27.54 -14.45
N PHE A 29 5.07 -26.72 -13.60
CA PHE A 29 6.22 -27.15 -12.79
C PHE A 29 5.85 -28.29 -11.83
N CYS A 30 4.73 -28.18 -11.12
CA CYS A 30 4.25 -29.25 -10.24
C CYS A 30 3.94 -30.53 -11.02
N LEU A 31 3.33 -30.43 -12.21
CA LEU A 31 3.11 -31.57 -13.10
C LEU A 31 4.44 -32.21 -13.51
N LEU A 32 5.45 -31.41 -13.84
CA LEU A 32 6.79 -31.90 -14.19
C LEU A 32 7.44 -32.63 -13.02
N VAL A 33 7.38 -32.07 -11.81
CA VAL A 33 7.94 -32.70 -10.60
C VAL A 33 7.20 -34.01 -10.29
N LEU A 34 5.87 -34.01 -10.33
CA LEU A 34 5.07 -35.23 -10.14
C LEU A 34 5.40 -36.28 -11.20
N TRP A 35 5.58 -35.87 -12.45
CA TRP A 35 5.97 -36.76 -13.54
C TRP A 35 7.37 -37.34 -13.34
N ILE A 36 8.36 -36.53 -12.94
CA ILE A 36 9.72 -36.98 -12.62
C ILE A 36 9.69 -37.99 -11.47
N MET A 37 8.93 -37.71 -10.40
CA MET A 37 8.77 -38.64 -9.27
C MET A 37 8.15 -39.98 -9.67
N GLN A 38 7.21 -39.97 -10.63
CA GLN A 38 6.59 -41.18 -11.17
C GLN A 38 7.50 -41.93 -12.16
N ALA A 39 8.37 -41.22 -12.88
CA ALA A 39 9.27 -41.78 -13.87
C ALA A 39 10.48 -42.52 -13.25
N ILE A 40 10.82 -42.24 -12.00
CA ILE A 40 11.91 -42.94 -11.27
C ILE A 40 11.43 -44.36 -10.90
N PRO A 41 11.97 -45.43 -11.52
CA PRO A 41 11.59 -46.79 -11.19
C PRO A 41 12.04 -47.11 -9.75
N GLY A 42 11.10 -47.50 -8.89
CA GLY A 42 11.39 -47.81 -7.47
C GLY A 42 11.00 -46.71 -6.46
N SER A 43 10.36 -45.62 -6.90
CA SER A 43 9.91 -44.53 -6.01
C SER A 43 8.91 -44.92 -4.91
N ARG A 44 8.40 -46.16 -4.90
CA ARG A 44 7.53 -46.69 -3.83
C ARG A 44 8.24 -46.86 -2.47
N VAL A 45 9.55 -46.65 -2.39
CA VAL A 45 10.36 -46.84 -1.16
C VAL A 45 11.06 -45.54 -0.73
N LEU A 46 10.78 -44.40 -1.38
CA LEU A 46 11.37 -43.13 -0.93
C LEU A 46 10.83 -42.81 0.47
N ASN A 47 11.77 -42.60 1.41
CA ASN A 47 11.45 -42.19 2.77
C ASN A 47 10.57 -40.94 2.70
N PRO A 48 9.43 -40.87 3.42
CA PRO A 48 8.55 -39.70 3.41
C PRO A 48 9.28 -38.38 3.74
N VAL A 49 10.40 -38.45 4.46
CA VAL A 49 11.30 -37.31 4.71
C VAL A 49 12.01 -36.85 3.43
N PHE A 50 12.47 -37.79 2.61
CA PHE A 50 13.14 -37.49 1.33
C PHE A 50 12.16 -36.92 0.30
N GLU A 51 10.94 -37.47 0.21
CA GLU A 51 9.89 -36.91 -0.65
C GLU A 51 9.56 -35.46 -0.25
N ALA A 52 9.41 -35.21 1.06
CA ALA A 52 9.15 -33.87 1.58
C ALA A 52 10.33 -32.91 1.30
N ALA A 53 11.57 -33.37 1.45
CA ALA A 53 12.76 -32.56 1.19
C ALA A 53 12.88 -32.18 -0.29
N LEU A 54 12.59 -33.11 -1.20
CA LEU A 54 12.71 -32.90 -2.64
C LEU A 54 11.59 -31.98 -3.17
N LEU A 55 10.37 -32.13 -2.62
CA LEU A 55 9.28 -31.18 -2.86
C LEU A 55 9.59 -29.79 -2.32
N GLY A 56 10.14 -29.69 -1.11
CA GLY A 56 10.57 -28.43 -0.51
C GLY A 56 11.66 -27.73 -1.32
N PHE A 57 12.66 -28.48 -1.77
CA PHE A 57 13.72 -27.97 -2.64
C PHE A 57 13.19 -27.49 -3.99
N GLY A 58 12.31 -28.28 -4.63
CA GLY A 58 11.63 -27.86 -5.86
C GLY A 58 10.84 -26.56 -5.68
N PHE A 59 10.18 -26.40 -4.53
CA PHE A 59 9.48 -25.16 -4.17
C PHE A 59 10.40 -23.97 -4.02
N LEU A 60 11.56 -24.14 -3.37
CA LEU A 60 12.53 -23.05 -3.21
C LEU A 60 13.08 -22.60 -4.57
N VAL A 61 13.42 -23.54 -5.45
CA VAL A 61 13.92 -23.23 -6.80
C VAL A 61 12.84 -22.53 -7.64
N ALA A 62 11.61 -23.06 -7.66
CA ALA A 62 10.51 -22.46 -8.40
C ALA A 62 10.10 -21.10 -7.83
N GLY A 63 10.07 -20.96 -6.51
CA GLY A 63 9.77 -19.70 -5.81
C GLY A 63 10.81 -18.63 -6.10
N PHE A 64 12.10 -18.98 -6.07
CA PHE A 64 13.18 -18.06 -6.42
C PHE A 64 13.15 -17.66 -7.89
N ALA A 65 12.97 -18.62 -8.80
CA ALA A 65 12.84 -18.36 -10.23
C ALA A 65 11.63 -17.45 -10.53
N GLY A 66 10.49 -17.70 -9.89
CA GLY A 66 9.30 -16.85 -9.99
C GLY A 66 9.52 -15.45 -9.44
N TRP A 67 10.21 -15.32 -8.29
CA TRP A 67 10.58 -14.03 -7.72
C TRP A 67 11.52 -13.24 -8.63
N ALA A 68 12.53 -13.90 -9.21
CA ALA A 68 13.47 -13.29 -10.15
C ALA A 68 12.75 -12.85 -11.43
N ALA A 69 11.83 -13.69 -11.95
CA ALA A 69 11.00 -13.34 -13.10
C ALA A 69 10.11 -12.11 -12.82
N LEU A 70 9.55 -11.95 -11.62
CA LEU A 70 8.77 -10.74 -11.25
C LEU A 70 9.62 -9.49 -11.23
N ARG A 71 10.79 -9.60 -10.61
CA ARG A 71 11.76 -8.51 -10.54
C ARG A 71 12.15 -8.07 -11.94
N TRP A 72 12.40 -9.03 -12.83
CA TRP A 72 12.99 -8.76 -14.13
C TRP A 72 11.96 -8.39 -15.21
N LEU A 73 10.88 -9.17 -15.34
CA LEU A 73 9.87 -8.99 -16.39
C LEU A 73 8.78 -7.99 -15.99
N ALA A 74 8.33 -8.04 -14.73
CA ALA A 74 7.20 -7.25 -14.27
C ALA A 74 7.58 -6.01 -13.44
N ARG A 75 8.89 -5.82 -13.16
CA ARG A 75 9.44 -4.73 -12.34
C ARG A 75 8.70 -4.53 -11.01
N VAL A 76 8.27 -5.63 -10.41
CA VAL A 76 7.47 -5.60 -9.17
C VAL A 76 8.38 -5.35 -7.98
N ALA A 77 7.91 -4.52 -7.03
CA ALA A 77 8.61 -4.24 -5.78
C ALA A 77 8.91 -5.54 -5.01
N ALA A 78 10.07 -5.58 -4.35
CA ALA A 78 10.58 -6.78 -3.67
C ALA A 78 9.61 -7.35 -2.63
N GLY A 79 8.97 -6.48 -1.84
CA GLY A 79 7.99 -6.89 -0.82
C GLY A 79 6.75 -7.55 -1.41
N THR A 80 6.25 -7.03 -2.53
CA THR A 80 5.12 -7.63 -3.24
C THR A 80 5.47 -9.01 -3.80
N ALA A 81 6.66 -9.15 -4.38
CA ALA A 81 7.13 -10.44 -4.89
C ALA A 81 7.30 -11.48 -3.77
N ALA A 82 7.80 -11.07 -2.60
CA ALA A 82 7.91 -11.93 -1.42
C ALA A 82 6.54 -12.38 -0.90
N MET A 83 5.55 -11.47 -0.83
CA MET A 83 4.18 -11.83 -0.43
C MET A 83 3.55 -12.87 -1.35
N VAL A 84 3.79 -12.78 -2.66
CA VAL A 84 3.28 -13.77 -3.63
C VAL A 84 3.91 -15.15 -3.40
N VAL A 85 5.23 -15.21 -3.19
CA VAL A 85 5.92 -16.47 -2.86
C VAL A 85 5.41 -17.06 -1.54
N LEU A 86 5.16 -16.21 -0.54
CA LEU A 86 4.62 -16.65 0.75
C LEU A 86 3.19 -17.22 0.59
N ALA A 87 2.32 -16.55 -0.17
CA ALA A 87 0.97 -17.03 -0.45
C ALA A 87 0.99 -18.40 -1.14
N TRP A 88 1.94 -18.60 -2.07
CA TRP A 88 2.17 -19.88 -2.73
C TRP A 88 2.57 -21.00 -1.77
N ALA A 89 3.54 -20.72 -0.89
CA ALA A 89 3.98 -21.68 0.12
C ALA A 89 2.84 -22.08 1.06
N LEU A 90 2.00 -21.10 1.46
CA LEU A 90 0.82 -21.33 2.30
C LEU A 90 -0.22 -22.24 1.65
N VAL A 91 -0.58 -21.98 0.39
CA VAL A 91 -1.57 -22.81 -0.33
C VAL A 91 -1.06 -24.24 -0.49
N TYR A 92 0.22 -24.40 -0.83
CA TYR A 92 0.82 -25.73 -0.91
C TYR A 92 0.81 -26.45 0.43
N LEU A 93 1.24 -25.79 1.51
CA LEU A 93 1.24 -26.35 2.86
C LEU A 93 -0.18 -26.80 3.25
N LEU A 94 -1.20 -26.00 2.93
CA LEU A 94 -2.59 -26.30 3.21
C LEU A 94 -3.08 -27.53 2.43
N LEU A 95 -2.78 -27.62 1.13
CA LEU A 95 -3.12 -28.80 0.31
C LEU A 95 -2.39 -30.07 0.80
N TRP A 96 -1.10 -29.94 1.14
CA TRP A 96 -0.31 -31.03 1.70
C TRP A 96 -0.89 -31.51 3.02
N MET A 97 -1.23 -30.59 3.92
CA MET A 97 -1.84 -30.91 5.21
C MET A 97 -3.20 -31.61 5.03
N ILE A 98 -4.03 -31.15 4.10
CA ILE A 98 -5.30 -31.82 3.77
C ILE A 98 -5.04 -33.26 3.33
N THR A 99 -4.14 -33.50 2.36
CA THR A 99 -3.84 -34.88 1.90
C THR A 99 -3.35 -35.79 3.01
N ARG A 100 -2.61 -35.24 4.00
CA ARG A 100 -2.12 -36.00 5.15
C ARG A 100 -3.24 -36.34 6.12
N ILE A 101 -4.10 -35.38 6.45
CA ILE A 101 -5.17 -35.56 7.44
C ILE A 101 -6.25 -36.50 6.90
N THR A 102 -6.67 -36.33 5.65
CA THR A 102 -7.80 -37.07 5.10
C THR A 102 -7.41 -38.45 4.57
N ALA A 103 -6.11 -38.75 4.48
CA ALA A 103 -5.56 -39.90 3.76
C ALA A 103 -6.09 -40.05 2.32
N THR A 104 -6.73 -39.01 1.78
CA THR A 104 -7.26 -39.00 0.42
C THR A 104 -6.21 -38.44 -0.52
N ARG A 105 -6.06 -39.10 -1.66
CA ARG A 105 -5.24 -38.57 -2.75
C ARG A 105 -5.98 -37.38 -3.34
N LEU A 106 -5.38 -36.20 -3.28
CA LEU A 106 -5.91 -35.02 -3.96
C LEU A 106 -5.96 -35.33 -5.45
N SER A 107 -7.13 -35.16 -6.07
CA SER A 107 -7.23 -35.35 -7.50
C SER A 107 -6.52 -34.21 -8.22
N LEU A 108 -5.89 -34.52 -9.35
CA LEU A 108 -5.21 -33.56 -10.22
C LEU A 108 -6.07 -32.31 -10.52
N PRO A 109 -7.39 -32.43 -10.80
CA PRO A 109 -8.23 -31.26 -11.06
C PRO A 109 -8.39 -30.33 -9.85
N ILE A 110 -8.53 -30.88 -8.63
CA ILE A 110 -8.63 -30.06 -7.41
C ILE A 110 -7.33 -29.30 -7.18
N PHE A 111 -6.20 -29.97 -7.39
CA PHE A 111 -4.88 -29.36 -7.26
C PHE A 111 -4.69 -28.21 -8.25
N VAL A 112 -4.99 -28.44 -9.54
CA VAL A 112 -4.91 -27.39 -10.58
C VAL A 112 -5.88 -26.23 -10.29
N GLY A 113 -7.10 -26.54 -9.87
CA GLY A 113 -8.11 -25.54 -9.51
C GLY A 113 -7.64 -24.61 -8.38
N ALA A 114 -7.04 -25.17 -7.33
CA ALA A 114 -6.49 -24.40 -6.21
C ALA A 114 -5.39 -23.41 -6.65
N TRP A 115 -4.50 -23.84 -7.56
CA TRP A 115 -3.45 -22.99 -8.10
C TRP A 115 -3.99 -21.85 -8.98
N LEU A 116 -4.98 -22.13 -9.83
CA LEU A 116 -5.63 -21.12 -10.66
C LEU A 116 -6.36 -20.07 -9.80
N LEU A 117 -7.09 -20.52 -8.77
CA LEU A 117 -7.78 -19.62 -7.85
C LEU A 117 -6.79 -18.72 -7.10
N THR A 118 -5.65 -19.27 -6.67
CA THR A 118 -4.60 -18.51 -5.99
C THR A 118 -3.98 -17.46 -6.92
N GLY A 119 -3.68 -17.83 -8.17
CA GLY A 119 -3.18 -16.88 -9.18
C GLY A 119 -4.17 -15.74 -9.44
N LEU A 120 -5.47 -16.06 -9.49
CA LEU A 120 -6.53 -15.08 -9.69
C LEU A 120 -6.71 -14.16 -8.48
N ALA A 121 -6.65 -14.69 -7.26
CA ALA A 121 -6.72 -13.92 -6.02
C ALA A 121 -5.53 -12.95 -5.90
N VAL A 122 -4.32 -13.39 -6.22
CA VAL A 122 -3.13 -12.54 -6.28
C VAL A 122 -3.28 -11.46 -7.34
N ALA A 123 -3.75 -11.80 -8.54
CA ALA A 123 -3.97 -10.80 -9.60
C ALA A 123 -5.01 -9.74 -9.19
N ALA A 124 -6.09 -10.15 -8.52
CA ALA A 124 -7.09 -9.23 -7.99
C ALA A 124 -6.51 -8.31 -6.90
N ALA A 125 -5.77 -8.85 -5.94
CA ALA A 125 -5.13 -8.08 -4.87
C ALA A 125 -4.10 -7.06 -5.40
N LEU A 126 -3.37 -7.43 -6.47
CA LEU A 126 -2.41 -6.53 -7.12
C LEU A 126 -3.10 -5.49 -8.03
N GLY A 127 -4.29 -5.80 -8.55
CA GLY A 127 -5.08 -4.92 -9.41
C GLY A 127 -5.83 -3.83 -8.65
N THR A 128 -6.27 -4.09 -7.42
CA THR A 128 -7.07 -3.14 -6.63
C THR A 128 -6.23 -2.07 -5.91
N GLY A 129 -4.93 -2.27 -5.74
CA GLY A 129 -4.06 -1.41 -4.92
C GLY A 129 -3.20 -0.38 -5.66
N ARG A 130 -3.13 -0.39 -6.99
CA ARG A 130 -2.20 0.50 -7.73
C ARG A 130 -2.94 1.57 -8.53
N LYS A 131 -2.95 2.81 -8.00
CA LYS A 131 -3.06 4.00 -8.85
C LYS A 131 -1.89 3.92 -9.86
N PRO A 132 -2.14 4.01 -11.18
CA PRO A 132 -1.08 3.91 -12.17
C PRO A 132 -0.06 5.02 -11.90
N ALA A 133 1.22 4.65 -11.81
CA ALA A 133 2.29 5.62 -11.76
C ALA A 133 2.17 6.58 -12.96
N PRO A 134 2.30 7.91 -12.76
CA PRO A 134 2.09 8.87 -13.82
C PRO A 134 3.08 8.60 -14.96
N GLN A 135 2.55 8.43 -16.18
CA GLN A 135 3.35 8.09 -17.36
C GLN A 135 4.40 9.19 -17.64
N PRO A 136 5.55 8.87 -18.27
CA PRO A 136 6.59 9.84 -18.63
C PRO A 136 6.05 11.03 -19.45
N HIS A 137 5.06 10.78 -20.31
CA HIS A 137 4.40 11.84 -21.09
C HIS A 137 3.49 12.74 -20.25
N GLN A 138 2.91 12.22 -19.15
CA GLN A 138 2.22 13.05 -18.16
C GLN A 138 3.20 13.87 -17.32
N ARG A 139 4.44 13.38 -17.09
CA ARG A 139 5.49 14.21 -16.46
C ARG A 139 5.90 15.37 -17.36
N MET A 140 6.00 15.16 -18.68
CA MET A 140 6.30 16.24 -19.64
C MET A 140 5.12 17.20 -19.82
N ALA A 141 3.88 16.70 -19.88
CA ALA A 141 2.68 17.55 -19.94
C ALA A 141 2.49 18.35 -18.63
N ARG A 142 2.79 17.75 -17.46
CA ARG A 142 2.85 18.46 -16.18
C ARG A 142 3.97 19.49 -16.16
N ALA A 143 5.17 19.16 -16.61
CA ALA A 143 6.25 20.13 -16.72
C ALA A 143 5.87 21.32 -17.63
N ALA A 144 5.20 21.06 -18.76
CA ALA A 144 4.70 22.12 -19.65
C ALA A 144 3.57 22.95 -19.03
N SER A 145 2.62 22.34 -18.29
CA SER A 145 1.57 23.07 -17.54
C SER A 145 2.13 23.84 -16.34
N ASN A 146 3.19 23.33 -15.73
CA ASN A 146 3.88 23.94 -14.59
C ASN A 146 4.69 25.16 -15.04
N VAL A 147 5.28 25.14 -16.23
CA VAL A 147 5.90 26.35 -16.81
C VAL A 147 4.85 27.45 -17.04
N THR A 148 3.62 27.10 -17.48
CA THR A 148 2.55 28.08 -17.69
C THR A 148 1.94 28.62 -16.38
N GLN A 149 1.81 27.81 -15.34
CA GLN A 149 1.29 28.25 -14.02
C GLN A 149 2.30 29.05 -13.19
N SER A 150 3.62 28.91 -13.41
CA SER A 150 4.62 29.73 -12.70
C SER A 150 4.48 31.23 -13.02
N SER A 151 3.93 31.57 -14.19
CA SER A 151 3.71 32.97 -14.61
C SER A 151 2.69 33.72 -13.74
N ALA A 152 1.74 33.01 -13.09
CA ALA A 152 0.67 33.64 -12.31
C ALA A 152 1.12 34.06 -10.89
N TYR A 153 2.17 33.44 -10.34
CA TYR A 153 2.67 33.68 -8.98
C TYR A 153 4.15 34.12 -8.97
N GLY A 154 4.67 34.61 -10.10
CA GLY A 154 6.00 35.18 -10.22
C GLY A 154 7.12 34.15 -10.09
N ARG A 155 7.95 34.27 -9.04
CA ARG A 155 9.14 33.41 -8.82
C ARG A 155 8.82 32.06 -8.17
N ILE A 156 7.57 31.81 -7.81
CA ILE A 156 7.19 30.56 -7.15
C ILE A 156 7.12 29.44 -8.20
N PRO A 157 7.88 28.34 -8.05
CA PRO A 157 7.76 27.20 -8.95
C PRO A 157 6.32 26.67 -8.94
N ALA A 158 5.76 26.35 -10.10
CA ALA A 158 4.39 25.84 -10.15
C ALA A 158 4.20 24.51 -9.41
N ASP A 159 5.25 23.69 -9.35
CA ASP A 159 5.25 22.47 -8.52
C ASP A 159 4.95 22.80 -7.05
N THR A 160 5.52 23.89 -6.52
CA THR A 160 5.26 24.38 -5.18
C THR A 160 3.81 24.86 -5.03
N VAL A 161 3.26 25.56 -6.02
CA VAL A 161 1.86 26.03 -5.98
C VAL A 161 0.89 24.84 -5.95
N VAL A 162 1.11 23.83 -6.80
CA VAL A 162 0.29 22.61 -6.83
C VAL A 162 0.37 21.88 -5.50
N LEU A 163 1.57 21.76 -4.93
CA LEU A 163 1.80 21.09 -3.66
C LEU A 163 1.12 21.83 -2.49
N LEU A 164 1.29 23.14 -2.39
CA LEU A 164 0.61 23.96 -1.37
C LEU A 164 -0.90 23.91 -1.50
N THR A 165 -1.43 23.92 -2.73
CA THR A 165 -2.86 23.76 -2.99
C THR A 165 -3.37 22.40 -2.53
N LYS A 166 -2.60 21.34 -2.78
CA LYS A 166 -2.90 19.98 -2.32
C LYS A 166 -2.92 19.92 -0.79
N PHE A 167 -1.88 20.40 -0.11
CA PHE A 167 -1.81 20.42 1.35
C PHE A 167 -2.97 21.19 1.97
N THR A 168 -3.34 22.33 1.38
CA THR A 168 -4.46 23.14 1.88
C THR A 168 -5.80 22.41 1.72
N ARG A 169 -6.00 21.70 0.60
CA ARG A 169 -7.21 20.87 0.39
C ARG A 169 -7.28 19.70 1.37
N ASP A 170 -6.16 19.03 1.57
CA ASP A 170 -6.05 17.86 2.46
C ASP A 170 -6.18 18.27 3.94
N ALA A 171 -5.76 19.49 4.30
CA ALA A 171 -5.99 20.07 5.63
C ALA A 171 -7.46 20.50 5.85
N ALA A 172 -8.09 21.08 4.83
CA ALA A 172 -9.44 21.65 4.96
C ALA A 172 -10.56 20.62 4.92
N GLY A 173 -10.39 19.49 4.22
CA GLY A 173 -11.46 18.48 4.10
C GLY A 173 -11.40 17.44 5.23
N PRO A 174 -10.47 16.47 5.15
CA PRO A 174 -10.36 15.35 6.08
C PRO A 174 -10.31 15.71 7.56
N ALA A 175 -9.58 16.77 7.95
CA ALA A 175 -9.40 17.12 9.35
C ALA A 175 -10.67 17.74 9.99
N LEU A 176 -11.51 18.42 9.19
CA LEU A 176 -12.74 19.04 9.70
C LEU A 176 -13.90 18.05 9.88
N LEU A 177 -13.83 16.87 9.26
CA LEU A 177 -14.88 15.83 9.36
C LEU A 177 -15.08 15.30 10.79
N TYR A 178 -14.08 15.44 11.65
CA TYR A 178 -14.10 14.94 13.02
C TYR A 178 -14.42 16.01 14.06
N LEU A 179 -14.63 17.26 13.63
CA LEU A 179 -15.19 18.28 14.50
C LEU A 179 -16.72 18.13 14.55
N PRO A 180 -17.33 18.15 15.76
CA PRO A 180 -18.78 18.22 15.91
C PRO A 180 -19.41 19.32 15.04
N ASN A 181 -20.60 19.09 14.49
CA ASN A 181 -21.26 20.05 13.58
C ASN A 181 -21.50 21.43 14.22
N ASP A 182 -21.70 21.47 15.52
CA ASP A 182 -21.90 22.68 16.35
C ASP A 182 -20.59 23.39 16.73
N THR A 183 -19.43 22.89 16.29
CA THR A 183 -18.14 23.53 16.56
C THR A 183 -18.11 24.94 15.95
N PRO A 184 -17.78 25.99 16.73
CA PRO A 184 -17.73 27.36 16.22
C PRO A 184 -16.71 27.57 15.10
N ASP A 185 -17.01 28.48 14.19
CA ASP A 185 -16.16 28.78 13.02
C ASP A 185 -14.72 29.17 13.41
N HIS A 186 -14.56 29.90 14.51
CA HIS A 186 -13.22 30.29 14.98
C HIS A 186 -12.37 29.08 15.41
N ILE A 187 -12.97 27.98 15.84
CA ILE A 187 -12.28 26.72 16.11
C ILE A 187 -11.98 26.01 14.79
N ARG A 188 -12.95 25.88 13.88
CA ARG A 188 -12.74 25.27 12.56
C ARG A 188 -11.62 25.95 11.76
N HIS A 189 -11.59 27.29 11.78
CA HIS A 189 -10.53 28.09 11.18
C HIS A 189 -9.18 27.84 11.85
N TYR A 190 -9.14 27.79 13.18
CA TYR A 190 -7.92 27.47 13.90
C TYR A 190 -7.41 26.07 13.53
N THR A 191 -8.28 25.07 13.52
CA THR A 191 -7.93 23.68 13.17
C THR A 191 -7.35 23.60 11.77
N THR A 192 -8.03 24.18 10.78
CA THR A 192 -7.57 24.20 9.38
C THR A 192 -6.19 24.85 9.29
N ARG A 193 -5.99 26.00 9.96
CA ARG A 193 -4.72 26.71 9.96
C ARG A 193 -3.61 25.90 10.64
N ALA A 194 -3.88 25.32 11.80
CA ALA A 194 -2.91 24.55 12.57
C ALA A 194 -2.44 23.33 11.78
N VAL A 195 -3.38 22.55 11.24
CA VAL A 195 -3.09 21.37 10.42
C VAL A 195 -2.30 21.75 9.16
N ALA A 196 -2.79 22.73 8.39
CA ALA A 196 -2.09 23.19 7.18
C ALA A 196 -0.68 23.70 7.47
N SER A 197 -0.51 24.47 8.56
CA SER A 197 0.80 25.00 8.95
C SER A 197 1.76 23.90 9.38
N THR A 198 1.30 22.85 10.06
CA THR A 198 2.15 21.72 10.45
C THR A 198 2.53 20.88 9.23
N MET A 199 1.59 20.62 8.31
CA MET A 199 1.88 19.91 7.05
C MET A 199 2.90 20.66 6.18
N MET A 200 2.81 21.99 6.12
CA MET A 200 3.78 22.81 5.39
C MET A 200 5.16 22.77 6.05
N ARG A 201 5.24 22.72 7.39
CA ARG A 201 6.49 22.55 8.13
C ARG A 201 7.09 21.18 7.88
N ASP A 202 6.31 20.11 7.95
CA ASP A 202 6.76 18.75 7.62
C ASP A 202 7.34 18.67 6.21
N TRP A 203 6.64 19.24 5.22
CA TRP A 203 7.16 19.31 3.86
C TRP A 203 8.50 20.04 3.77
N TRP A 204 8.60 21.20 4.43
CA TRP A 204 9.80 22.03 4.38
C TRP A 204 11.00 21.35 5.06
N ASP A 205 10.78 20.75 6.22
CA ASP A 205 11.83 20.18 7.05
C ASP A 205 12.26 18.78 6.57
N ASN A 206 11.32 17.97 6.07
CA ASN A 206 11.55 16.56 5.69
C ASN A 206 11.54 16.31 4.18
N GLY A 207 11.27 17.34 3.35
CA GLY A 207 11.24 17.22 1.89
C GLY A 207 10.09 16.36 1.36
N ASN A 208 9.01 16.22 2.13
CA ASN A 208 7.87 15.37 1.78
C ASN A 208 7.04 15.92 0.61
N ILE A 209 7.41 15.55 -0.61
CA ILE A 209 6.73 15.98 -1.85
C ILE A 209 5.54 15.10 -2.24
N GLU A 210 5.34 13.97 -1.57
CA GLU A 210 4.27 13.01 -1.90
C GLU A 210 2.92 13.40 -1.30
N GLY A 211 2.93 14.34 -0.34
CA GLY A 211 1.77 14.71 0.47
C GLY A 211 1.63 13.79 1.68
N LEU A 212 0.55 13.95 2.44
CA LEU A 212 0.28 13.06 3.59
C LEU A 212 -0.03 11.64 3.12
N ALA A 213 0.54 10.66 3.82
CA ALA A 213 0.10 9.28 3.71
C ALA A 213 -1.31 9.14 4.32
N THR A 214 -2.03 8.08 3.93
CA THR A 214 -3.35 7.79 4.50
C THR A 214 -3.30 7.63 6.01
N GLN A 215 -2.20 7.09 6.54
CA GLN A 215 -1.98 6.94 7.97
C GLN A 215 -1.89 8.30 8.68
N ASP A 216 -1.07 9.21 8.16
CA ASP A 216 -0.93 10.57 8.72
C ASP A 216 -2.27 11.32 8.75
N ILE A 217 -3.11 11.13 7.73
CA ILE A 217 -4.45 11.71 7.70
C ILE A 217 -5.30 11.15 8.84
N ALA A 218 -5.25 9.84 9.08
CA ALA A 218 -6.00 9.18 10.16
C ALA A 218 -5.49 9.62 11.56
N ASP A 219 -4.18 9.83 11.70
CA ASP A 219 -3.57 10.29 12.95
C ASP A 219 -3.99 11.74 13.24
N ILE A 220 -3.89 12.64 12.25
CA ILE A 220 -4.36 14.03 12.37
C ILE A 220 -5.85 14.09 12.71
N GLN A 221 -6.67 13.24 12.09
CA GLN A 221 -8.10 13.13 12.41
C GLN A 221 -8.32 12.71 13.87
N SER A 222 -7.53 11.75 14.36
CA SER A 222 -7.57 11.29 15.74
C SER A 222 -7.14 12.39 16.71
N PHE A 223 -6.14 13.21 16.37
CA PHE A 223 -5.71 14.34 17.19
C PHE A 223 -6.80 15.41 17.28
N VAL A 224 -7.45 15.74 16.17
CA VAL A 224 -8.57 16.68 16.14
C VAL A 224 -9.74 16.18 17.00
N ALA A 225 -10.09 14.90 16.88
CA ALA A 225 -11.13 14.29 17.69
C ALA A 225 -10.79 14.30 19.19
N LEU A 226 -9.56 13.96 19.55
CA LEU A 226 -9.08 13.99 20.93
C LEU A 226 -9.11 15.42 21.51
N ALA A 227 -8.60 16.41 20.78
CA ALA A 227 -8.63 17.80 21.20
C ALA A 227 -10.07 18.30 21.41
N ALA A 228 -11.01 17.90 20.54
CA ALA A 228 -12.42 18.23 20.67
C ALA A 228 -13.04 17.57 21.92
N ALA A 229 -12.75 16.29 22.17
CA ALA A 229 -13.21 15.58 23.36
C ALA A 229 -12.72 16.24 24.66
N VAL A 230 -11.46 16.67 24.69
CA VAL A 230 -10.89 17.43 25.83
C VAL A 230 -11.65 18.74 26.04
N ALA A 231 -11.89 19.51 24.97
CA ALA A 231 -12.62 20.77 25.06
C ALA A 231 -14.05 20.58 25.58
N ILE A 232 -14.75 19.54 25.10
CA ILE A 232 -16.09 19.19 25.58
C ILE A 232 -16.04 18.83 27.07
N GLY A 233 -15.07 18.03 27.51
CA GLY A 233 -14.91 17.66 28.92
C GLY A 233 -14.60 18.85 29.85
N VAL A 234 -13.97 19.91 29.34
CA VAL A 234 -13.67 21.15 30.09
C VAL A 234 -14.89 22.06 30.23
N GLY A 235 -15.90 21.93 29.37
CA GLY A 235 -17.12 22.75 29.43
C GLY A 235 -17.79 23.01 28.08
N GLY A 236 -17.21 22.55 26.97
CA GLY A 236 -17.79 22.76 25.63
C GLY A 236 -17.52 24.15 25.05
N TRP A 237 -17.86 24.34 23.78
CA TRP A 237 -17.38 25.44 22.94
C TRP A 237 -17.79 26.85 23.35
N GLN A 238 -18.77 26.97 24.25
CA GLN A 238 -19.24 28.24 24.82
C GLN A 238 -18.18 28.87 25.74
N HIS A 239 -17.31 28.04 26.33
CA HIS A 239 -16.36 28.45 27.35
C HIS A 239 -14.99 28.75 26.75
N ALA A 240 -14.44 29.92 27.08
CA ALA A 240 -13.11 30.33 26.62
C ALA A 240 -12.01 29.34 27.04
N THR A 241 -12.15 28.73 28.22
CA THR A 241 -11.24 27.69 28.73
C THR A 241 -11.26 26.42 27.89
N ALA A 242 -12.43 25.99 27.42
CA ALA A 242 -12.55 24.85 26.52
C ALA A 242 -11.90 25.13 25.15
N CYS A 243 -12.13 26.32 24.59
CA CYS A 243 -11.48 26.75 23.35
C CYS A 243 -9.95 26.84 23.50
N ALA A 244 -9.46 27.30 24.64
CA ALA A 244 -8.02 27.34 24.94
C ALA A 244 -7.44 25.92 25.08
N ALA A 245 -8.14 25.03 25.79
CA ALA A 245 -7.76 23.63 25.94
C ALA A 245 -7.67 22.94 24.58
N TYR A 246 -8.68 23.11 23.71
CA TYR A 246 -8.66 22.61 22.33
C TYR A 246 -7.38 23.02 21.59
N ARG A 247 -7.10 24.33 21.58
CA ARG A 247 -5.98 24.91 20.83
C ARG A 247 -4.64 24.37 21.32
N ALA A 248 -4.47 24.32 22.64
CA ALA A 248 -3.25 23.82 23.28
C ALA A 248 -3.05 22.32 23.01
N THR A 249 -4.10 21.51 23.18
CA THR A 249 -4.03 20.06 22.94
C THR A 249 -3.71 19.75 21.48
N LEU A 250 -4.42 20.38 20.53
CA LEU A 250 -4.15 20.16 19.11
C LEU A 250 -2.74 20.60 18.72
N ALA A 251 -2.26 21.75 19.21
CA ALA A 251 -0.92 22.22 18.93
C ALA A 251 0.15 21.25 19.44
N ALA A 252 0.01 20.77 20.67
CA ALA A 252 0.94 19.82 21.27
C ALA A 252 1.00 18.49 20.50
N LEU A 253 -0.15 17.94 20.10
CA LEU A 253 -0.22 16.70 19.33
C LEU A 253 0.39 16.86 17.93
N LEU A 254 0.13 17.98 17.26
CA LEU A 254 0.69 18.25 15.93
C LEU A 254 2.21 18.51 15.97
N ASP A 255 2.69 19.19 17.01
CA ASP A 255 4.13 19.43 17.18
C ASP A 255 4.86 18.13 17.56
N ASP A 256 4.26 17.26 18.38
CA ASP A 256 4.80 15.92 18.69
C ASP A 256 4.84 15.03 17.45
N TRP A 257 3.77 15.04 16.65
CA TRP A 257 3.72 14.32 15.37
C TRP A 257 4.85 14.76 14.42
N LEU A 258 5.06 16.08 14.29
CA LEU A 258 6.11 16.65 13.44
C LEU A 258 7.53 16.25 13.89
N GLN A 259 7.76 16.16 15.21
CA GLN A 259 9.09 15.94 15.78
C GLN A 259 9.44 14.46 15.94
N ASN A 260 8.47 13.63 16.36
CA ASN A 260 8.75 12.30 16.89
C ASN A 260 8.20 11.17 16.03
N TRP A 261 7.20 11.41 15.17
CA TRP A 261 6.52 10.33 14.44
C TRP A 261 7.30 9.84 13.20
N ASN A 262 8.34 10.58 12.78
CA ASN A 262 9.30 10.12 11.79
C ASN A 262 10.29 9.08 12.36
N ASP A 263 10.46 9.03 13.68
CA ASP A 263 11.12 7.92 14.36
C ASP A 263 10.04 6.87 14.63
N THR A 264 10.21 5.65 14.14
CA THR A 264 9.25 4.52 14.13
C THR A 264 8.85 3.98 15.51
N THR A 265 8.76 4.82 16.53
CA THR A 265 8.38 4.48 17.90
C THR A 265 6.94 4.91 18.14
N ASP A 266 6.02 3.95 18.01
CA ASP A 266 4.70 4.07 18.62
C ASP A 266 4.87 4.34 20.13
N GLY A 267 4.39 5.49 20.61
CA GLY A 267 4.52 5.83 22.01
C GLY A 267 4.08 7.26 22.35
N PRO A 268 3.88 7.58 23.63
CA PRO A 268 3.62 8.94 24.08
C PRO A 268 4.79 9.88 23.74
N PRO A 269 4.57 11.22 23.77
CA PRO A 269 5.61 12.20 23.51
C PRO A 269 6.89 11.91 24.29
N LYS A 270 8.05 12.00 23.63
CA LYS A 270 9.34 11.84 24.30
C LYS A 270 9.47 12.94 25.35
N ARG A 271 9.67 12.54 26.62
CA ARG A 271 9.88 13.44 27.76
C ARG A 271 11.25 14.09 27.71
#